data_AF-A0A154V3V8-F1
#
_entry.id   AF-A0A154V3V8-F1
#
_cell.length_a   1.000
_cell.length_b   1.000
_cell.length_c   1.000
_cell.angle_alpha   90.00
_cell.angle_beta   90.00
_cell.angle_gamma   90.00
#
_symmetry.space_group_name_H-M   'P 1'
#
loop_
_entity.id
_entity.type
_entity.pdbx_description
1 polymer ?
#
loop_
_entity_poly.entity_id
_entity_poly.type
_entity_poly.pdbx_seq_one_letter_code
_entity_poly.pdbx_strand_id
1 'polypeptide(L)'
;MSGNGWRIDPAAAGSAIADAKMGISGLDDVATAAQAAIDAASAIAGPKTAAALARLARNPFLSQIQKVRSGVEQAADQTKLALDAYVQGDEEMASHSAEGIGR
;
A
#
# COMPACT_ATOMS: atom_id res chain seq x y z
N MET A 1 -30.71 9.93 13.61
CA MET A 1 -31.14 8.54 13.89
C MET A 1 -29.88 7.68 13.89
N SER A 2 -29.47 7.21 15.07
CA SER A 2 -28.32 6.32 15.22
C SER A 2 -28.60 4.99 14.53
N GLY A 3 -27.84 4.69 13.49
CA GLY A 3 -27.82 3.39 12.81
C GLY A 3 -26.40 2.84 12.79
N ASN A 4 -26.08 2.02 13.79
CA ASN A 4 -25.08 0.94 13.79
C ASN A 4 -23.63 1.29 13.42
N GLY A 5 -22.83 1.70 14.40
CA GLY A 5 -21.36 1.80 14.32
C GLY A 5 -20.61 0.45 14.20
N TRP A 6 -21.16 -0.50 13.44
CA TRP A 6 -20.64 -1.86 13.24
C TRP A 6 -20.64 -2.32 11.77
N ARG A 7 -21.17 -1.53 10.83
CA ARG A 7 -21.09 -1.82 9.40
C ARG A 7 -19.89 -1.12 8.78
N ILE A 8 -19.11 -1.87 8.01
CA ILE A 8 -18.05 -1.32 7.17
C ILE A 8 -18.73 -0.66 5.96
N ASP A 9 -18.36 0.57 5.63
CA ASP A 9 -18.72 1.21 4.35
C ASP A 9 -17.75 0.72 3.27
N PRO A 10 -18.18 -0.13 2.33
CA PRO A 10 -17.28 -0.71 1.34
C PRO A 10 -16.73 0.30 0.34
N ALA A 11 -17.49 1.37 0.05
CA ALA A 11 -17.04 2.40 -0.86
C ALA A 11 -15.93 3.23 -0.21
N ALA A 12 -16.12 3.63 1.05
CA ALA A 12 -15.10 4.36 1.80
C ALA A 12 -13.84 3.50 2.04
N ALA A 13 -14.00 2.22 2.39
CA ALA A 13 -12.89 1.29 2.56
C ALA A 13 -12.13 1.04 1.24
N GLY A 14 -12.86 0.85 0.14
CA GLY A 14 -12.28 0.72 -1.20
C GLY A 14 -11.49 1.97 -1.62
N SER A 15 -12.01 3.16 -1.36
CA SER A 15 -11.31 4.42 -1.61
C SER A 15 -10.01 4.52 -0.80
N ALA A 16 -10.05 4.21 0.50
CA ALA A 16 -8.87 4.26 1.36
C ALA A 16 -7.77 3.29 0.89
N ILE A 17 -8.14 2.10 0.39
CA ILE A 17 -7.20 1.14 -0.21
C ILE A 17 -6.58 1.72 -1.49
N ALA A 18 -7.39 2.34 -2.35
CA ALA A 18 -6.92 2.97 -3.58
C ALA A 18 -5.95 4.13 -3.29
N ASP A 19 -6.30 4.98 -2.32
CA ASP A 19 -5.46 6.10 -1.87
C ASP A 19 -4.12 5.61 -1.31
N ALA A 20 -4.13 4.54 -0.51
CA ALA A 20 -2.91 3.93 0.01
C ALA A 20 -2.00 3.42 -1.12
N LYS A 21 -2.57 2.75 -2.14
CA LYS A 21 -1.82 2.27 -3.32
C LYS A 21 -1.29 3.42 -4.17
N MET A 22 -2.08 4.47 -4.38
CA MET A 22 -1.62 5.67 -5.08
C MET A 22 -0.49 6.37 -4.33
N GLY A 23 -0.60 6.50 -2.99
CA GLY A 23 0.40 7.16 -2.15
C GLY A 23 1.79 6.50 -2.19
N ILE A 24 1.86 5.20 -2.45
CA ILE A 24 3.14 4.47 -2.58
C ILE A 24 3.61 4.30 -4.03
N SER A 25 2.80 4.63 -5.02
CA SER A 25 3.12 4.37 -6.44
C SER A 25 4.39 5.09 -6.92
N GLY A 26 4.70 6.26 -6.36
CA GLY A 26 5.91 7.02 -6.68
C GLY A 26 7.17 6.61 -5.92
N LEU A 27 7.09 5.63 -5.00
CA LEU A 27 8.25 5.22 -4.21
C LEU A 27 9.34 4.55 -5.05
N ASP A 28 8.97 3.86 -6.14
CA ASP A 28 9.93 3.29 -7.09
C ASP A 28 10.68 4.38 -7.84
N ASP A 29 9.96 5.38 -8.35
CA ASP A 29 10.56 6.51 -9.07
C ASP A 29 11.53 7.28 -8.16
N VAL A 30 11.16 7.48 -6.90
CA VAL A 30 12.02 8.11 -5.89
C VAL A 30 13.25 7.26 -5.60
N ALA A 31 13.11 5.93 -5.47
CA ALA A 31 14.23 5.03 -5.26
C ALA A 31 15.20 5.03 -6.45
N THR A 32 14.68 5.00 -7.67
CA THR A 32 15.47 5.07 -8.91
C THR A 32 16.17 6.42 -9.05
N ALA A 33 15.46 7.53 -8.79
CA ALA A 33 16.04 8.87 -8.83
C ALA A 33 17.15 9.04 -7.77
N ALA A 34 16.94 8.52 -6.56
CA ALA A 34 17.94 8.55 -5.49
C ALA A 34 19.19 7.74 -5.88
N GLN A 35 19.02 6.54 -6.45
CA GLN A 35 20.14 5.73 -6.93
C GLN A 35 20.91 6.46 -8.04
N ALA A 36 20.22 7.02 -9.02
CA ALA A 36 20.83 7.77 -10.12
C ALA A 36 21.61 8.99 -9.61
N ALA A 37 21.08 9.71 -8.62
CA ALA A 37 21.76 10.84 -7.99
C ALA A 37 23.03 10.39 -7.24
N ILE A 38 23.00 9.25 -6.56
CA ILE A 38 24.17 8.69 -5.88
C ILE A 38 25.25 8.27 -6.89
N ASP A 39 24.86 7.64 -8.00
CA ASP A 39 25.79 7.21 -9.04
C ASP A 39 26.44 8.42 -9.73
N ALA A 40 25.66 9.44 -10.07
CA ALA A 40 26.15 10.68 -10.65
C ALA A 40 27.10 11.43 -9.71
N ALA A 41 26.76 11.52 -8.41
CA ALA A 41 27.61 12.15 -7.41
C ALA A 41 28.91 11.36 -7.19
N SER A 42 28.85 10.02 -7.25
CA SER A 42 30.02 9.17 -7.07
C SER A 42 31.02 9.28 -8.22
N ALA A 43 30.54 9.52 -9.46
CA ALA A 43 31.37 9.65 -10.64
C ALA A 43 32.27 10.89 -10.65
N ILE A 44 31.84 11.97 -9.98
CA ILE A 44 32.58 13.25 -9.92
C ILE A 44 33.29 13.47 -8.56
N ALA A 45 33.09 12.56 -7.61
CA ALA A 45 33.58 12.66 -6.26
C ALA A 45 34.98 12.07 -6.08
N GLY A 46 35.80 12.70 -5.22
CA GLY A 46 37.04 12.11 -4.74
C GLY A 46 36.80 10.80 -3.95
N PRO A 47 37.82 9.94 -3.79
CA PRO A 47 37.66 8.56 -3.32
C PRO A 47 36.99 8.42 -1.94
N LYS A 48 37.20 9.36 -1.02
CA LYS A 48 36.53 9.37 0.29
C LYS A 48 35.03 9.65 0.19
N THR A 49 34.64 10.58 -0.67
CA THR A 49 33.24 10.96 -0.89
C THR A 49 32.51 9.87 -1.67
N ALA A 50 33.14 9.28 -2.68
CA ALA A 50 32.60 8.12 -3.40
C ALA A 50 32.38 6.92 -2.45
N ALA A 51 33.27 6.66 -1.49
CA ALA A 51 33.07 5.61 -0.49
C ALA A 51 31.89 5.89 0.47
N ALA A 52 31.68 7.15 0.86
CA ALA A 52 30.53 7.56 1.67
C ALA A 52 29.20 7.42 0.89
N LEU A 53 29.19 7.82 -0.38
CA LEU A 53 28.05 7.66 -1.29
C LEU A 53 27.74 6.19 -1.57
N ALA A 54 28.75 5.35 -1.77
CA ALA A 54 28.57 3.91 -1.93
C ALA A 54 28.06 3.23 -0.64
N ARG A 55 28.29 3.82 0.53
CA ARG A 55 27.66 3.42 1.80
C ARG A 55 26.22 3.87 1.89
N LEU A 56 25.86 5.01 1.29
CA LEU A 56 24.50 5.52 1.14
C LEU A 56 23.67 4.68 0.15
N ALA A 57 24.23 4.29 -0.99
CA ALA A 57 23.58 3.36 -1.93
C ALA A 57 23.39 1.97 -1.32
N ARG A 58 24.37 1.47 -0.55
CA ARG A 58 24.27 0.22 0.22
C ARG A 58 23.53 0.38 1.55
N ASN A 59 23.02 1.57 1.86
CA ASN A 59 22.34 1.86 3.12
C ASN A 59 20.96 1.19 3.11
N PRO A 60 20.42 0.79 4.27
CA PRO A 60 19.03 0.39 4.41
C PRO A 60 18.02 1.36 3.80
N PHE A 61 18.34 2.64 3.52
CA PHE A 61 17.39 3.59 2.92
C PHE A 61 16.60 3.05 1.71
N LEU A 62 17.27 2.59 0.64
CA LEU A 62 16.59 2.04 -0.54
C LEU A 62 15.81 0.75 -0.20
N SER A 63 16.39 -0.09 0.66
CA SER A 63 15.72 -1.29 1.15
C SER A 63 14.48 -0.98 2.02
N GLN A 64 14.50 0.12 2.78
CA GLN A 64 13.39 0.56 3.62
C GLN A 64 12.26 1.14 2.76
N ILE A 65 12.58 1.87 1.68
CA ILE A 65 11.56 2.31 0.70
C ILE A 65 10.84 1.09 0.12
N GLN A 66 11.59 0.06 -0.30
CA GLN A 66 11.01 -1.19 -0.79
C GLN A 66 10.16 -1.90 0.28
N LYS A 67 10.64 -1.97 1.52
CA LYS A 67 9.89 -2.58 2.63
C LYS A 67 8.59 -1.85 2.94
N VAL A 68 8.60 -0.52 2.96
CA VAL A 68 7.39 0.30 3.17
C VAL A 68 6.39 0.03 2.06
N ARG A 69 6.85 0.02 0.80
CA ARG A 69 6.01 -0.30 -0.34
C ARG A 69 5.38 -1.69 -0.20
N SER A 70 6.19 -2.74 -0.05
CA SER A 70 5.67 -4.11 0.07
C SER A 70 4.75 -4.29 1.27
N GLY A 71 5.03 -3.64 2.39
CA GLY A 71 4.17 -3.67 3.58
C GLY A 71 2.81 -3.03 3.32
N VAL A 72 2.78 -1.87 2.65
CA VAL A 72 1.52 -1.19 2.29
C VAL A 72 0.76 -1.96 1.21
N GLU A 73 1.43 -2.49 0.19
CA GLU A 73 0.79 -3.35 -0.83
C GLU A 73 0.14 -4.58 -0.18
N GLN A 74 0.88 -5.27 0.68
CA GLN A 74 0.37 -6.45 1.38
C GLN A 74 -0.81 -6.11 2.30
N ALA A 75 -0.72 -5.02 3.06
CA ALA A 75 -1.81 -4.57 3.91
C ALA A 75 -3.04 -4.18 3.09
N ALA A 76 -2.85 -3.48 1.98
CA ALA A 76 -3.92 -3.08 1.07
C ALA A 76 -4.62 -4.29 0.45
N ASP A 77 -3.85 -5.30 0.01
CA ASP A 77 -4.38 -6.53 -0.58
C ASP A 77 -5.13 -7.39 0.44
N GLN A 78 -4.59 -7.56 1.65
CA GLN A 78 -5.28 -8.26 2.73
C GLN A 78 -6.56 -7.53 3.15
N THR A 79 -6.52 -6.20 3.24
CA THR A 79 -7.71 -5.40 3.56
C THR A 79 -8.77 -5.53 2.46
N LYS A 80 -8.35 -5.55 1.19
CA LYS A 80 -9.26 -5.77 0.06
C LYS A 80 -9.93 -7.13 0.13
N LEU A 81 -9.16 -8.20 0.40
CA LEU A 81 -9.72 -9.55 0.56
C LEU A 81 -10.74 -9.62 1.69
N ALA A 82 -10.43 -9.01 2.84
CA ALA A 82 -11.35 -8.95 3.97
C ALA A 82 -12.63 -8.17 3.62
N LEU A 83 -12.50 -7.07 2.87
CA LEU A 83 -13.63 -6.28 2.42
C LEU A 83 -14.51 -7.03 1.41
N ASP A 84 -13.90 -7.68 0.43
CA ASP A 84 -14.62 -8.46 -0.59
C ASP A 84 -15.40 -9.62 0.09
N ALA A 85 -14.80 -10.29 1.09
CA ALA A 85 -15.48 -11.31 1.89
C ALA A 85 -16.65 -10.74 2.74
N TYR A 86 -16.49 -9.55 3.29
CA TYR A 86 -17.55 -8.87 4.03
C TYR A 86 -18.76 -8.55 3.14
N VAL A 87 -18.51 -7.99 1.95
CA VAL A 87 -19.55 -7.66 0.97
C VAL A 87 -20.28 -8.92 0.52
N GLN A 88 -19.55 -9.97 0.18
CA GLN A 88 -20.16 -11.25 -0.21
C GLN A 88 -21.05 -11.83 0.90
N GLY A 89 -20.59 -11.79 2.16
CA GLY A 89 -21.40 -12.25 3.29
C GLY A 89 -22.68 -11.43 3.49
N ASP A 90 -22.62 -10.11 3.30
CA ASP A 90 -23.81 -9.24 3.41
C ASP A 90 -24.82 -9.53 2.27
N GLU A 91 -24.33 -9.82 1.06
CA GLU A 91 -25.15 -10.23 -0.09
C GLU A 91 -25.85 -11.58 0.15
N GLU A 92 -25.13 -12.59 0.65
CA GLU A 92 -25.67 -13.92 0.96
C GLU A 92 -26.75 -13.85 2.07
N MET A 93 -26.55 -13.03 3.10
CA MET A 93 -27.56 -12.81 4.14
C MET A 93 -28.80 -12.10 3.61
N ALA A 94 -28.61 -11.12 2.71
CA ALA A 94 -29.70 -10.42 2.07
C ALA A 94 -30.53 -11.35 1.18
N SER A 95 -29.90 -12.24 0.40
CA SER A 95 -30.61 -13.22 -0.43
C SER A 95 -31.38 -14.24 0.40
N HIS A 96 -30.80 -14.79 1.47
CA HIS A 96 -31.50 -15.75 2.33
C HIS A 96 -32.67 -15.11 3.11
N SER A 97 -32.54 -13.84 3.50
CA SER A 97 -33.64 -13.10 4.13
C SER A 97 -34.80 -12.86 3.16
N ALA A 98 -34.51 -12.60 1.88
CA ALA A 98 -35.52 -12.44 0.85
C ALA A 98 -36.27 -13.75 0.54
N GLU A 99 -35.59 -14.90 0.62
CA GLU A 99 -36.19 -16.23 0.43
C GLU A 99 -37.05 -16.68 1.61
N GLY A 100 -36.68 -16.30 2.85
CA GLY A 100 -37.38 -16.71 4.08
C GLY A 100 -38.70 -15.99 4.37
N ILE A 101 -38.91 -14.79 3.83
CA ILE A 101 -40.14 -13.99 4.02
C ILE A 101 -41.27 -14.44 3.06
N GLY A 102 -40.99 -15.34 2.12
CA GLY A 102 -41.93 -15.84 1.12
C GLY A 102 -42.73 -17.10 1.47
N ARG A 103 -42.82 -17.51 2.75
CA ARG A 103 -43.64 -18.66 3.20
C ARG A 103 -44.63 -18.29 4.29
#